data_AF-A0A5E4I599-F1
#
_entry.id   AF-A0A5E4I599-F1
#
_cell.length_a   1.000
_cell.length_b   1.000
_cell.length_c   1.000
_cell.angle_alpha   90.00
_cell.angle_beta   90.00
_cell.angle_gamma   90.00
#
_symmetry.space_group_name_H-M   'P 1'
#
loop_
_entity.id
_entity.type
_entity.pdbx_description
1 polymer ?
#
loop_
_entity_poly.entity_id
_entity_poly.type
_entity_poly.pdbx_seq_one_letter_code
_entity_poly.pdbx_strand_id
1 'polypeptide(L)'
;MENSKIVVSNKLEKEINTFSKDQLQVIYQNLYLIELTKGCSRGCDFCLANAPYGVSDIIPKSTVERIAEEYAGVLFSSQKSMVSTRGGCLELYHASDPLDYEYSAFNYFDILEVFTDRGFSITTSTAIPAGKEELAIQNLEKIDQISISHMNRNRLMPYFEKLGIAVYLDMGNYYIFRGVPLSRGPITYAIKVEGTVEETLEGLRKSDLSLPKKARFYDIRTDTNRPRDEIQGESLFLFCGDSDLSKSKVSDRDYSTVMPVGRAFDREAYRSEAIPFGWFNGVKITPEGFFNVFSTKPTRENTTGQIIEKITANDFKVIKLEETPQIRRPQDIRNHYIVI
;
A
#
# COMPACT_ATOMS: atom_id res chain seq x y z
N MET A 1 20.24 14.25 10.38
CA MET A 1 18.80 14.56 10.25
C MET A 1 18.34 15.00 11.62
N GLU A 2 17.91 16.26 11.77
CA GLU A 2 17.26 16.70 13.00
C GLU A 2 15.99 15.86 13.21
N ASN A 3 15.79 15.33 14.41
CA ASN A 3 14.55 14.67 14.79
C ASN A 3 13.43 15.72 14.71
N SER A 4 12.77 15.81 13.56
CA SER A 4 11.57 16.63 13.40
C SER A 4 10.57 16.20 14.47
N LYS A 5 10.32 17.11 15.42
CA LYS A 5 9.40 16.86 16.52
C LYS A 5 8.01 16.59 15.92
N ILE A 6 7.55 15.35 16.01
CA ILE A 6 6.19 14.97 15.60
C ILE A 6 5.22 15.87 16.36
N VAL A 7 4.37 16.58 15.62
CA VAL A 7 3.35 17.44 16.20
C VAL A 7 2.08 16.62 16.34
N VAL A 8 1.53 16.58 17.54
CA VAL A 8 0.19 16.04 17.78
C VAL A 8 -0.79 17.15 17.44
N SER A 9 -1.58 17.00 16.38
CA SER A 9 -2.52 18.02 15.95
C SER A 9 -3.94 17.71 16.38
N ASN A 10 -4.53 18.67 17.09
CA ASN A 10 -5.97 18.68 17.36
C ASN A 10 -6.76 19.39 16.23
N LYS A 11 -6.16 19.57 15.04
CA LYS A 11 -6.85 20.24 13.91
C LYS A 11 -8.08 19.44 13.48
N LEU A 12 -7.92 18.14 13.24
CA LEU A 12 -9.05 17.28 12.88
C LEU A 12 -10.14 17.29 13.96
N GLU A 13 -9.78 17.22 15.23
CA GLU A 13 -10.75 17.28 16.33
C GLU A 13 -11.53 18.60 16.34
N LYS A 14 -10.83 19.74 16.18
CA LYS A 14 -11.48 21.04 16.03
C LYS A 14 -12.41 21.07 14.82
N GLU A 15 -11.98 20.51 13.71
CA GLU A 15 -12.73 20.45 12.46
C GLU A 15 -13.99 19.58 12.58
N ILE A 16 -13.90 18.39 13.18
CA ILE A 16 -15.06 17.53 13.50
C ILE A 16 -16.13 18.33 14.25
N ASN A 17 -15.73 19.15 15.22
CA ASN A 17 -16.65 19.94 16.04
C ASN A 17 -17.31 21.11 15.30
N THR A 18 -16.89 21.42 14.07
CA THR A 18 -17.56 22.43 13.23
C THR A 18 -18.73 21.86 12.44
N PHE A 19 -18.77 20.54 12.21
CA PHE A 19 -19.84 19.90 11.46
C PHE A 19 -21.04 19.57 12.37
N SER A 20 -22.24 19.66 11.80
CA SER A 20 -23.44 19.15 12.46
C SER A 20 -23.45 17.62 12.47
N LYS A 21 -24.28 17.03 13.33
CA LYS A 21 -24.44 15.56 13.39
C LYS A 21 -24.88 14.96 12.04
N ASP A 22 -25.79 15.64 11.34
CA ASP A 22 -26.28 15.18 10.03
C ASP A 22 -25.19 15.27 8.96
N GLN A 23 -24.34 16.30 8.99
CA GLN A 23 -23.20 16.42 8.09
C GLN A 23 -22.17 15.30 8.33
N LEU A 24 -21.82 15.04 9.59
CA LEU A 24 -20.91 13.95 9.96
C LEU A 24 -21.46 12.59 9.54
N GLN A 25 -22.76 12.36 9.70
CA GLN A 25 -23.40 11.12 9.25
C GLN A 25 -23.20 10.91 7.74
N VAL A 26 -23.40 11.94 6.92
CA VAL A 26 -23.18 11.85 5.46
C VAL A 26 -21.69 11.65 5.13
N ILE A 27 -20.78 12.33 5.84
CA ILE A 27 -19.33 12.12 5.71
C ILE A 27 -18.99 10.65 5.94
N TYR A 28 -19.44 10.06 7.05
CA TYR A 28 -19.14 8.68 7.41
C TYR A 28 -19.81 7.68 6.47
N GLN A 29 -21.01 7.97 5.93
CA GLN A 29 -21.63 7.13 4.88
C GLN A 29 -20.79 7.03 3.61
N ASN A 30 -19.94 8.03 3.34
CA ASN A 30 -19.06 8.07 2.17
C ASN A 30 -17.59 7.85 2.54
N LEU A 31 -17.27 7.56 3.80
CA LEU A 31 -15.91 7.33 4.27
C LEU A 31 -15.36 6.03 3.67
N TYR A 32 -14.21 6.12 3.01
CA TYR A 32 -13.51 4.95 2.47
C TYR A 32 -12.07 4.81 3.00
N LEU A 33 -11.45 5.91 3.45
CA LEU A 33 -10.05 5.94 3.83
C LEU A 33 -9.78 6.85 5.02
N ILE A 34 -8.94 6.39 5.94
CA ILE A 34 -8.38 7.21 7.02
C ILE A 34 -6.85 7.16 6.92
N GLU A 35 -6.23 8.33 6.80
CA GLU A 35 -4.79 8.52 6.91
C GLU A 35 -4.48 9.03 8.32
N LEU A 36 -3.89 8.21 9.19
CA LEU A 36 -3.67 8.61 10.58
C LEU A 36 -2.45 9.53 10.76
N THR A 37 -1.57 9.59 9.76
CA THR A 37 -0.36 10.40 9.79
C THR A 37 -0.24 11.30 8.56
N LYS A 38 0.37 12.48 8.73
CA LYS A 38 0.75 13.36 7.61
C LYS A 38 2.20 13.10 7.23
N GLY A 39 2.38 12.55 6.04
CA GLY A 39 3.69 12.18 5.48
C GLY A 39 4.09 10.75 5.81
N CYS A 40 5.22 10.31 5.27
CA CYS A 40 5.67 8.92 5.28
C CYS A 40 7.19 8.87 5.49
N SER A 41 7.66 8.03 6.42
CA SER A 41 9.09 7.88 6.74
C SER A 41 9.90 7.22 5.63
N ARG A 42 9.24 6.50 4.71
CA ARG A 42 9.90 5.69 3.67
C ARG A 42 10.39 6.52 2.51
N GLY A 43 9.61 7.53 2.12
CA GLY A 43 9.97 8.41 1.01
C GLY A 43 10.15 7.70 -0.33
N CYS A 44 9.42 6.60 -0.59
CA CYS A 44 9.57 5.86 -1.84
C CYS A 44 9.41 6.80 -3.04
N ASP A 45 10.40 6.75 -3.94
CA ASP A 45 10.45 7.50 -5.20
C ASP A 45 9.31 7.11 -6.15
N PHE A 46 8.91 5.85 -6.10
CA PHE A 46 7.76 5.28 -6.81
C PHE A 46 6.42 5.43 -6.08
N CYS A 47 6.36 6.15 -4.95
CA CYS A 47 5.10 6.34 -4.22
C CYS A 47 4.13 7.20 -5.04
N LEU A 48 3.06 6.58 -5.52
CA LEU A 48 2.00 7.20 -6.31
C LEU A 48 1.08 8.13 -5.50
N ALA A 49 1.09 8.00 -4.18
CA ALA A 49 0.24 8.77 -3.30
C ALA A 49 0.86 10.11 -2.86
N ASN A 50 2.09 10.42 -3.31
CA ASN A 50 2.78 11.70 -3.08
C ASN A 50 2.83 12.17 -1.61
N ALA A 51 2.89 11.25 -0.64
CA ALA A 51 3.03 11.63 0.76
C ALA A 51 4.32 12.44 0.99
N PRO A 52 4.28 13.56 1.74
CA PRO A 52 5.48 14.26 2.17
C PRO A 52 6.48 13.31 2.83
N TYR A 53 7.78 13.54 2.64
CA TYR A 53 8.78 12.76 3.36
C TYR A 53 8.81 13.15 4.83
N GLY A 54 8.84 12.14 5.71
CA GLY A 54 8.81 12.32 7.15
C GLY A 54 7.39 12.46 7.71
N VAL A 55 7.20 11.95 8.93
CA VAL A 55 5.94 12.09 9.67
C VAL A 55 5.93 13.44 10.37
N SER A 56 4.98 14.29 10.02
CA SER A 56 4.88 15.65 10.56
C SER A 56 3.68 15.87 11.48
N ASP A 57 2.65 15.03 11.34
CA ASP A 57 1.39 15.17 12.06
C ASP A 57 0.73 13.80 12.28
N ILE A 58 0.00 13.64 13.38
CA ILE A 58 -0.66 12.39 13.79
C ILE A 58 -2.05 12.68 14.39
N ILE A 59 -3.05 11.87 14.04
CA ILE A 59 -4.38 11.90 14.67
C ILE A 59 -4.30 11.26 16.07
N PRO A 60 -4.67 11.97 17.16
CA PRO A 60 -4.70 11.40 18.51
C PRO A 60 -5.62 10.17 18.61
N LYS A 61 -5.25 9.17 19.40
CA LYS A 61 -6.05 7.94 19.61
C LYS A 61 -7.50 8.24 20.00
N SER A 62 -7.74 9.21 20.89
CA SER A 62 -9.09 9.61 21.29
C SER A 62 -9.95 10.11 20.13
N THR A 63 -9.35 10.84 19.18
CA THR A 63 -10.03 11.28 17.96
C THR A 63 -10.35 10.08 17.06
N VAL A 64 -9.45 9.11 16.95
CA VAL A 64 -9.69 7.87 16.19
C VAL A 64 -10.81 7.03 16.80
N GLU A 65 -10.81 6.85 18.13
CA GLU A 65 -11.86 6.14 18.87
C GLU A 65 -13.23 6.77 18.63
N ARG A 66 -13.31 8.12 18.66
CA ARG A 66 -14.54 8.85 18.33
C ARG A 66 -15.01 8.58 16.91
N ILE A 67 -14.11 8.67 15.93
CA ILE A 67 -14.43 8.40 14.51
C ILE A 67 -14.94 6.97 14.34
N ALA A 68 -14.26 6.00 14.95
CA ALA A 68 -14.64 4.59 14.86
C ALA A 68 -16.03 4.34 15.48
N GLU A 69 -16.33 4.95 16.62
CA GLU A 69 -17.63 4.87 17.29
C GLU A 69 -18.76 5.49 16.45
N GLU A 70 -18.56 6.72 15.97
CA GLU A 70 -19.56 7.42 15.16
C GLU A 70 -19.79 6.70 13.83
N TYR A 71 -18.72 6.21 13.18
CA TYR A 71 -18.83 5.46 11.93
C TYR A 71 -19.56 4.13 12.10
N ALA A 72 -19.26 3.37 13.16
CA ALA A 72 -19.97 2.15 13.49
C ALA A 72 -21.48 2.41 13.67
N GLY A 73 -21.86 3.46 14.40
CA GLY A 73 -23.26 3.87 14.57
C GLY A 73 -23.98 4.16 13.25
N VAL A 74 -23.29 4.75 12.28
CA VAL A 74 -23.83 5.02 10.94
C VAL A 74 -24.07 3.73 10.15
N LEU A 75 -23.13 2.78 10.19
CA LEU A 75 -23.29 1.51 9.49
C LEU A 75 -24.46 0.69 10.05
N PHE A 76 -24.55 0.56 11.38
CA PHE A 76 -25.59 -0.25 12.03
C PHE A 76 -27.01 0.36 11.93
N SER A 77 -27.12 1.69 11.92
CA SER A 77 -28.43 2.36 11.82
C SER A 77 -29.03 2.30 10.41
N SER A 78 -28.22 2.06 9.38
CA SER A 78 -28.67 2.19 8.00
C SER A 78 -29.65 1.12 7.52
N GLN A 79 -29.87 0.01 8.25
CA GLN A 79 -30.80 -1.13 8.00
C GLN A 79 -30.86 -1.72 6.57
N LYS A 80 -30.19 -1.12 5.58
CA LYS A 80 -29.88 -1.67 4.28
C LYS A 80 -28.79 -2.70 4.51
N SER A 81 -29.24 -3.86 4.97
CA SER A 81 -28.74 -5.16 4.55
C SER A 81 -27.22 -5.21 4.42
N MET A 82 -26.55 -5.72 5.46
CA MET A 82 -25.20 -6.31 5.42
C MET A 82 -25.05 -7.47 4.39
N VAL A 83 -25.91 -7.52 3.37
CA VAL A 83 -25.78 -8.41 2.22
C VAL A 83 -24.85 -7.73 1.22
N SER A 84 -23.58 -8.14 1.32
CA SER A 84 -22.67 -8.28 0.19
C SER A 84 -22.11 -7.04 -0.50
N THR A 85 -21.85 -5.92 0.17
CA THR A 85 -20.64 -5.17 -0.20
C THR A 85 -19.44 -5.90 0.37
N ARG A 86 -19.06 -6.95 -0.36
CA ARG A 86 -17.78 -7.66 -0.29
C ARG A 86 -16.57 -6.73 -0.59
N GLY A 87 -16.65 -5.43 -0.31
CA GLY A 87 -15.72 -4.44 -0.87
C GLY A 87 -15.89 -3.00 -0.41
N GLY A 88 -16.48 -2.75 0.76
CA GLY A 88 -16.27 -1.49 1.47
C GLY A 88 -15.16 -1.66 2.50
N CYS A 89 -13.96 -2.04 2.07
CA CYS A 89 -12.82 -2.10 2.99
C CYS A 89 -12.51 -0.66 3.39
N LEU A 90 -12.82 -0.29 4.64
CA LEU A 90 -12.23 0.92 5.21
C LEU A 90 -10.73 0.72 5.12
N GLU A 91 -10.07 1.54 4.31
CA GLU A 91 -8.62 1.53 4.24
C GLU A 91 -8.10 2.39 5.38
N LEU A 92 -7.22 1.81 6.20
CA LEU A 92 -6.31 2.60 7.00
C LEU A 92 -5.03 2.71 6.18
N TYR A 93 -4.64 3.95 5.86
CA TYR A 93 -3.46 4.29 5.07
C TYR A 93 -3.56 3.99 3.57
N HIS A 94 -3.30 5.03 2.79
CA HIS A 94 -3.12 4.93 1.34
C HIS A 94 -1.79 5.55 0.92
N ALA A 95 -1.34 6.60 1.63
CA ALA A 95 -0.16 7.35 1.25
C ALA A 95 1.05 7.15 2.18
N SER A 96 0.80 6.83 3.45
CA SER A 96 1.83 6.63 4.47
C SER A 96 1.92 5.18 4.92
N ASP A 97 2.99 4.83 5.64
CA ASP A 97 3.17 3.47 6.16
C ASP A 97 2.42 3.35 7.49
N PRO A 98 1.56 2.34 7.70
CA PRO A 98 0.81 2.22 8.94
C PRO A 98 1.71 2.20 10.18
N LEU A 99 2.91 1.61 10.09
CA LEU A 99 3.83 1.52 11.23
C LEU A 99 4.57 2.83 11.56
N ASP A 100 4.32 3.89 10.79
CA ASP A 100 4.75 5.25 11.12
C ASP A 100 3.93 5.88 12.26
N TYR A 101 2.76 5.32 12.59
CA TYR A 101 1.94 5.82 13.68
C TYR A 101 2.45 5.38 15.04
N GLU A 102 2.87 6.38 15.81
CA GLU A 102 3.17 6.27 17.23
C GLU A 102 2.60 7.49 17.96
N TYR A 103 1.77 7.22 18.95
CA TYR A 103 1.17 8.26 19.78
C TYR A 103 1.25 7.85 21.25
N SER A 104 2.15 8.48 22.01
CA SER A 104 2.42 8.11 23.40
C SER A 104 2.86 6.64 23.50
N ALA A 105 2.12 5.80 24.22
CA ALA A 105 2.38 4.36 24.34
C ALA A 105 1.66 3.51 23.28
N PHE A 106 0.92 4.13 22.35
CA PHE A 106 0.11 3.43 21.35
C PHE A 106 0.77 3.47 19.97
N ASN A 107 0.57 2.41 19.20
CA ASN A 107 1.00 2.24 17.83
C ASN A 107 -0.19 1.88 16.92
N TYR A 108 0.10 1.62 15.64
CA TYR A 108 -0.92 1.27 14.65
C TYR A 108 -1.79 0.07 15.03
N PHE A 109 -1.23 -0.97 15.64
CA PHE A 109 -1.99 -2.18 15.97
C PHE A 109 -3.00 -1.93 17.09
N ASP A 110 -2.74 -1.00 18.01
CA ASP A 110 -3.74 -0.53 18.98
C ASP A 110 -4.90 0.18 18.27
N ILE A 111 -4.62 0.91 17.19
CA ILE A 111 -5.65 1.56 16.38
C ILE A 111 -6.43 0.54 15.53
N LEU A 112 -5.75 -0.47 14.99
CA LEU A 112 -6.40 -1.55 14.28
C LEU A 112 -7.44 -2.23 15.18
N GLU A 113 -7.10 -2.50 16.44
CA GLU A 113 -8.01 -3.07 17.45
C GLU A 113 -9.26 -2.21 17.68
N VAL A 114 -9.12 -0.88 17.76
CA VAL A 114 -10.25 0.06 17.90
C VAL A 114 -11.30 -0.15 16.81
N PHE A 115 -10.88 -0.44 15.58
CA PHE A 115 -11.79 -0.71 14.47
C PHE A 115 -12.26 -2.18 14.44
N THR A 116 -11.37 -3.16 14.64
CA THR A 116 -11.78 -4.58 14.59
C THR A 116 -12.80 -4.92 15.67
N ASP A 117 -12.69 -4.34 16.86
CA ASP A 117 -13.65 -4.52 17.96
C ASP A 117 -15.06 -3.99 17.63
N ARG A 118 -15.16 -3.13 16.60
CA ARG A 118 -16.42 -2.59 16.08
C ARG A 118 -16.91 -3.29 14.82
N GLY A 119 -16.26 -4.41 14.45
CA GLY A 119 -16.66 -5.24 13.32
C GLY A 119 -16.11 -4.79 11.97
N PHE A 120 -15.15 -3.85 11.95
CA PHE A 120 -14.47 -3.46 10.71
C PHE A 120 -13.41 -4.50 10.32
N SER A 121 -13.30 -4.78 9.03
CA SER A 121 -12.21 -5.55 8.44
C SER A 121 -11.28 -4.59 7.70
N ILE A 122 -10.04 -4.50 8.15
CA ILE A 122 -9.02 -3.61 7.59
C ILE A 122 -7.84 -4.45 7.13
N THR A 123 -7.41 -4.21 5.89
CA THR A 123 -6.19 -4.82 5.35
C THR A 123 -4.98 -3.94 5.68
N THR A 124 -3.96 -4.54 6.27
CA THR A 124 -2.70 -3.87 6.62
C THR A 124 -1.63 -4.18 5.58
N SER A 125 -1.16 -3.14 4.89
CA SER A 125 0.01 -3.20 4.01
C SER A 125 1.10 -2.26 4.51
N THR A 126 2.32 -2.77 4.69
CA THR A 126 3.45 -2.00 5.24
C THR A 126 4.73 -2.27 4.47
N ALA A 127 5.60 -1.27 4.33
CA ALA A 127 6.98 -1.45 3.90
C ALA A 127 7.93 -1.68 5.08
N ILE A 128 7.43 -1.68 6.32
CA ILE A 128 8.15 -1.84 7.60
C ILE A 128 9.22 -0.76 7.80
N PRO A 129 8.92 0.43 8.35
CA PRO A 129 9.87 1.50 8.63
C PRO A 129 11.15 1.04 9.34
N ALA A 130 12.25 1.77 9.17
CA ALA A 130 13.51 1.46 9.86
C ALA A 130 13.30 1.56 11.38
N GLY A 131 13.72 0.53 12.12
CA GLY A 131 13.50 0.42 13.57
C GLY A 131 12.15 -0.18 13.98
N LYS A 132 11.29 -0.58 13.02
CA LYS A 132 9.98 -1.21 13.28
C LYS A 132 9.95 -2.71 12.98
N GLU A 133 11.10 -3.33 12.74
CA GLU A 133 11.22 -4.74 12.36
C GLU A 133 10.66 -5.65 13.46
N GLU A 134 11.07 -5.46 14.71
CA GLU A 134 10.59 -6.28 15.83
C GLU A 134 9.10 -6.07 16.12
N LEU A 135 8.60 -4.82 15.97
CA LEU A 135 7.17 -4.53 16.09
C LEU A 135 6.36 -5.29 15.02
N ALA A 136 6.84 -5.32 13.77
CA ALA A 136 6.20 -6.05 12.68
C ALA A 136 6.24 -7.57 12.92
N ILE A 137 7.35 -8.11 13.43
CA ILE A 137 7.47 -9.54 13.78
C ILE A 137 6.46 -9.93 14.88
N GLN A 138 6.33 -9.10 15.91
CA GLN A 138 5.41 -9.35 17.03
C GLN A 138 3.92 -9.30 16.65
N ASN A 139 3.59 -8.71 15.50
CA ASN A 139 2.22 -8.51 15.02
C ASN A 139 2.04 -9.03 13.59
N LEU A 140 2.83 -10.02 13.17
CA LEU A 140 2.86 -10.51 11.80
C LEU A 140 1.50 -11.09 11.35
N GLU A 141 0.73 -11.63 12.29
CA GLU A 141 -0.63 -12.14 12.06
C GLU A 141 -1.61 -11.03 11.66
N LYS A 142 -1.37 -9.79 12.10
CA LYS A 142 -2.17 -8.59 11.77
C LYS A 142 -1.71 -7.88 10.49
N ILE A 143 -0.62 -8.33 9.87
CA ILE A 143 -0.11 -7.79 8.60
C ILE A 143 -0.55 -8.71 7.46
N ASP A 144 -1.32 -8.16 6.53
CA ASP A 144 -1.76 -8.87 5.32
C ASP A 144 -0.70 -8.81 4.23
N GLN A 145 0.01 -7.69 4.13
CA GLN A 145 1.00 -7.45 3.08
C GLN A 145 2.25 -6.73 3.57
N ILE A 146 3.42 -7.29 3.25
CA ILE A 146 4.73 -6.66 3.39
C ILE A 146 5.21 -6.26 2.00
N SER A 147 5.39 -4.96 1.80
CA SER A 147 5.94 -4.37 0.58
C SER A 147 7.46 -4.35 0.65
N ILE A 148 8.12 -5.17 -0.16
CA ILE A 148 9.59 -5.21 -0.29
C ILE A 148 10.00 -4.45 -1.55
N SER A 149 11.09 -3.68 -1.49
CA SER A 149 11.69 -3.01 -2.65
C SER A 149 13.18 -2.82 -2.41
N HIS A 150 13.91 -2.30 -3.40
CA HIS A 150 15.34 -1.98 -3.25
C HIS A 150 15.62 -1.02 -2.05
N MET A 151 14.64 -0.22 -1.63
CA MET A 151 14.75 0.73 -0.50
C MET A 151 14.84 0.04 0.86
N ASN A 152 14.21 -1.13 1.03
CA ASN A 152 14.09 -1.79 2.33
C ASN A 152 14.61 -3.23 2.36
N ARG A 153 14.81 -3.86 1.20
CA ARG A 153 15.17 -5.28 1.07
C ARG A 153 16.42 -5.65 1.86
N ASN A 154 17.54 -4.95 1.62
CA ASN A 154 18.82 -5.28 2.28
C ASN A 154 18.74 -5.19 3.81
N ARG A 155 17.96 -4.22 4.32
CA ARG A 155 17.74 -4.04 5.75
C ARG A 155 16.83 -5.13 6.33
N LEU A 156 15.81 -5.55 5.58
CA LEU A 156 14.84 -6.55 6.04
C LEU A 156 15.33 -7.99 5.88
N MET A 157 16.31 -8.25 5.02
CA MET A 157 16.83 -9.60 4.74
C MET A 157 17.23 -10.39 5.99
N PRO A 158 17.89 -9.81 7.01
CA PRO A 158 18.16 -10.52 8.27
C PRO A 158 16.92 -10.94 9.08
N TYR A 159 15.74 -10.40 8.73
CA TYR A 159 14.46 -10.65 9.41
C TYR A 159 13.50 -11.49 8.57
N PHE A 160 13.85 -11.86 7.33
CA PHE A 160 12.93 -12.53 6.40
C PHE A 160 12.30 -13.79 6.98
N GLU A 161 13.09 -14.66 7.61
CA GLU A 161 12.56 -15.88 8.26
C GLU A 161 11.51 -15.54 9.33
N LYS A 162 11.81 -14.58 10.21
CA LYS A 162 10.89 -14.14 11.27
C LYS A 162 9.63 -13.46 10.73
N LEU A 163 9.74 -12.81 9.57
CA LEU A 163 8.63 -12.16 8.86
C LEU A 163 7.85 -13.14 7.97
N GLY A 164 8.17 -14.44 7.98
CA GLY A 164 7.53 -15.42 7.10
C GLY A 164 7.83 -15.22 5.61
N ILE A 165 8.90 -14.49 5.29
CA ILE A 165 9.33 -14.20 3.93
C ILE A 165 10.32 -15.30 3.51
N ALA A 166 9.93 -16.10 2.52
CA ALA A 166 10.82 -17.04 1.86
C ALA A 166 11.44 -16.40 0.61
N VAL A 167 12.72 -16.69 0.38
CA VAL A 167 13.43 -16.31 -0.84
C VAL A 167 13.54 -17.53 -1.73
N TYR A 168 13.31 -17.34 -3.02
CA TYR A 168 13.36 -18.40 -4.02
C TYR A 168 14.28 -18.02 -5.17
N LEU A 169 15.06 -18.98 -5.66
CA LEU A 169 15.83 -18.89 -6.90
C LEU A 169 14.93 -19.26 -8.08
N ASP A 170 14.80 -18.39 -9.07
CA ASP A 170 14.04 -18.65 -10.30
C ASP A 170 14.89 -19.39 -11.34
N MET A 171 14.95 -20.71 -11.18
CA MET A 171 15.68 -21.56 -12.12
C MET A 171 14.94 -21.71 -13.44
N GLY A 172 13.62 -21.53 -13.45
CA GLY A 172 12.78 -21.70 -14.63
C GLY A 172 13.12 -20.68 -15.70
N ASN A 173 13.12 -19.40 -15.32
CA ASN A 173 13.57 -18.35 -16.24
C ASN A 173 15.02 -18.58 -16.66
N TYR A 174 15.92 -18.90 -15.72
CA TYR A 174 17.34 -19.16 -16.05
C TYR A 174 17.53 -20.22 -17.15
N TYR A 175 16.83 -21.36 -17.07
CA TYR A 175 16.94 -22.42 -18.07
C TYR A 175 16.28 -22.08 -19.40
N ILE A 176 15.11 -21.42 -19.39
CA ILE A 176 14.44 -20.94 -20.61
C ILE A 176 15.39 -20.05 -21.42
N PHE A 177 16.09 -19.13 -20.76
CA PHE A 177 17.01 -18.20 -21.43
C PHE A 177 18.22 -18.88 -22.07
N ARG A 178 18.63 -20.04 -21.57
CA ARG A 178 19.69 -20.85 -22.20
C ARG A 178 19.18 -21.78 -23.30
N GLY A 179 17.94 -21.59 -23.74
CA GLY A 179 17.33 -22.42 -24.78
C GLY A 179 17.03 -23.83 -24.31
N VAL A 180 16.96 -24.07 -22.99
CA VAL A 180 16.54 -25.36 -22.44
C VAL A 180 15.00 -25.39 -22.47
N PRO A 181 14.38 -26.26 -23.29
CA PRO A 181 12.94 -26.36 -23.32
C PRO A 181 12.44 -26.92 -21.99
N LEU A 182 11.64 -26.14 -21.25
CA LEU A 182 10.97 -26.62 -20.05
C LEU A 182 9.68 -27.33 -20.45
N SER A 183 9.52 -28.57 -19.98
CA SER A 183 8.29 -29.36 -20.18
C SER A 183 7.13 -28.92 -19.27
N ARG A 184 7.37 -27.98 -18.34
CA ARG A 184 6.41 -27.43 -17.38
C ARG A 184 6.59 -25.91 -17.23
N GLY A 185 5.54 -25.21 -16.81
CA GLY A 185 5.53 -23.74 -16.68
C GLY A 185 6.61 -23.18 -15.73
N PRO A 186 6.95 -21.88 -15.85
CA PRO A 186 8.14 -21.26 -15.24
C PRO A 186 8.20 -21.35 -13.70
N ILE A 187 7.05 -21.41 -13.01
CA ILE A 187 6.97 -21.42 -11.55
C ILE A 187 7.43 -22.77 -10.95
N THR A 188 7.44 -23.85 -11.73
CA THR A 188 7.74 -25.22 -11.25
C THR A 188 9.21 -25.45 -10.86
N TYR A 189 10.08 -24.45 -11.04
CA TYR A 189 11.52 -24.55 -10.82
C TYR A 189 12.05 -23.53 -9.81
N ALA A 190 11.19 -23.00 -8.95
CA ALA A 190 11.61 -22.16 -7.84
C ALA A 190 12.29 -23.00 -6.75
N ILE A 191 13.54 -22.66 -6.39
CA ILE A 191 14.26 -23.33 -5.30
C ILE A 191 14.26 -22.41 -4.09
N LYS A 192 13.64 -22.85 -3.00
CA LYS A 192 13.68 -22.12 -1.73
C LYS A 192 15.13 -22.02 -1.23
N VAL A 193 15.54 -20.84 -0.81
CA VAL A 193 16.84 -20.58 -0.18
C VAL A 193 16.77 -21.07 1.27
N GLU A 194 17.60 -22.06 1.60
CA GLU A 194 17.79 -22.59 2.95
C GLU A 194 19.13 -22.08 3.49
N GLY A 195 19.10 -21.08 4.38
CA GLY A 195 20.30 -20.36 4.84
C GLY A 195 20.55 -19.08 4.03
N THR A 196 21.80 -18.84 3.62
CA THR A 196 22.13 -17.69 2.74
C THR A 196 21.89 -18.03 1.26
N VAL A 197 21.69 -16.97 0.46
CA VAL A 197 21.58 -17.08 -1.00
C VAL A 197 22.84 -17.72 -1.57
N GLU A 198 24.00 -17.30 -1.08
CA GLU A 198 25.32 -17.79 -1.50
C GLU A 198 25.52 -19.27 -1.18
N GLU A 199 25.14 -19.72 0.03
CA GLU A 199 25.22 -21.13 0.41
C GLU A 199 24.30 -22.00 -0.45
N THR A 200 23.06 -21.55 -0.67
CA THR A 200 22.11 -22.26 -1.53
C THR A 200 22.65 -22.36 -2.96
N LEU A 201 23.17 -21.25 -3.51
CA LEU A 201 23.72 -21.21 -4.87
C LEU A 201 24.96 -22.11 -5.00
N GLU A 202 25.86 -22.11 -4.02
CA GLU A 202 27.04 -22.98 -4.01
C GLU A 202 26.65 -24.46 -3.89
N GLY A 203 25.61 -24.77 -3.11
CA GLY A 203 25.01 -26.09 -3.06
C GLY A 203 24.54 -26.58 -4.43
N LEU A 204 23.79 -25.74 -5.16
CA LEU A 204 23.28 -26.07 -6.50
C LEU A 204 24.39 -26.20 -7.55
N ARG A 205 25.46 -25.40 -7.43
CA ARG A 205 26.62 -25.46 -8.35
C ARG A 205 27.35 -26.80 -8.30
N LYS A 206 27.26 -27.54 -7.20
CA LYS A 206 27.80 -28.91 -7.11
C LYS A 206 27.12 -29.86 -8.12
N SER A 207 25.84 -29.61 -8.43
CA SER A 207 25.08 -30.38 -9.43
C SER A 207 25.03 -29.72 -10.81
N ASP A 208 25.12 -28.39 -10.89
CA ASP A 208 25.09 -27.64 -12.15
C ASP A 208 26.14 -26.52 -12.14
N LEU A 209 27.33 -26.83 -12.67
CA LEU A 209 28.44 -25.88 -12.78
C LEU A 209 28.15 -24.71 -13.74
N SER A 210 27.10 -24.82 -14.56
CA SER A 210 26.72 -23.78 -15.51
C SER A 210 26.10 -22.57 -14.81
N LEU A 211 25.62 -22.75 -13.57
CA LEU A 211 24.99 -21.71 -12.76
C LEU A 211 25.95 -20.55 -12.48
N PRO A 212 25.44 -19.31 -12.44
CA PRO A 212 26.26 -18.13 -12.20
C PRO A 212 26.87 -18.14 -10.78
N LYS A 213 27.92 -17.35 -10.58
CA LYS A 213 28.58 -17.20 -9.27
C LYS A 213 27.87 -16.19 -8.37
N LYS A 214 26.95 -15.41 -8.94
CA LYS A 214 26.21 -14.35 -8.27
C LYS A 214 24.73 -14.60 -8.44
N ALA A 215 23.95 -14.28 -7.42
CA ALA A 215 22.52 -14.09 -7.54
C ALA A 215 22.20 -12.60 -7.46
N ARG A 216 21.11 -12.19 -8.09
CA ARG A 216 20.54 -10.85 -7.99
C ARG A 216 19.06 -11.00 -7.66
N PHE A 217 18.59 -10.16 -6.73
CA PHE A 217 17.15 -10.03 -6.54
C PHE A 217 16.52 -9.41 -7.77
N TYR A 218 15.40 -9.97 -8.20
CA TYR A 218 14.70 -9.57 -9.40
C TYR A 218 13.20 -9.69 -9.20
N ASP A 219 12.51 -8.59 -9.46
CA ASP A 219 11.06 -8.56 -9.41
C ASP A 219 10.49 -8.96 -10.77
N ILE A 220 9.78 -10.09 -10.79
CA ILE A 220 9.16 -10.69 -11.98
C ILE A 220 8.19 -9.70 -12.68
N ARG A 221 7.72 -8.66 -11.98
CA ARG A 221 6.72 -7.71 -12.50
C ARG A 221 7.31 -6.50 -13.23
N THR A 222 8.61 -6.20 -13.08
CA THR A 222 9.13 -4.87 -13.42
C THR A 222 10.01 -4.79 -14.67
N ASP A 223 10.60 -5.89 -15.12
CA ASP A 223 11.49 -5.91 -16.29
C ASP A 223 10.82 -6.49 -17.55
N THR A 224 9.81 -5.76 -18.04
CA THR A 224 9.21 -6.00 -19.37
C THR A 224 9.80 -5.07 -20.45
N ASN A 225 10.65 -4.10 -20.09
CA ASN A 225 11.10 -3.03 -21.00
C ASN A 225 12.62 -2.86 -21.18
N ARG A 226 13.48 -3.61 -20.47
CA ARG A 226 14.87 -3.84 -20.91
C ARG A 226 14.97 -5.25 -21.51
N PRO A 227 15.79 -5.48 -22.54
CA PRO A 227 16.05 -6.84 -23.00
C PRO A 227 16.67 -7.58 -21.82
N ARG A 228 15.90 -8.53 -21.27
CA ARG A 228 16.33 -9.53 -20.28
C ARG A 228 17.72 -10.10 -20.62
N ASP A 229 18.02 -10.14 -21.91
CA ASP A 229 19.23 -10.59 -22.58
C ASP A 229 20.54 -9.93 -22.11
N GLU A 230 20.56 -8.65 -21.68
CA GLU A 230 21.81 -7.93 -21.35
C GLU A 230 22.36 -8.21 -19.94
N ILE A 231 21.49 -8.54 -18.97
CA ILE A 231 21.85 -8.68 -17.54
C ILE A 231 22.03 -10.16 -17.15
N GLN A 232 21.50 -11.09 -17.95
CA GLN A 232 21.28 -12.49 -17.59
C GLN A 232 22.48 -13.45 -17.76
N GLY A 233 23.56 -13.01 -18.41
CA GLY A 233 24.74 -13.85 -18.60
C GLY A 233 25.47 -14.22 -17.31
N GLU A 234 25.32 -13.43 -16.24
CA GLU A 234 26.18 -13.50 -15.04
C GLU A 234 25.43 -13.65 -13.71
N SER A 235 24.10 -13.76 -13.67
CA SER A 235 23.35 -13.77 -12.39
C SER A 235 22.06 -14.58 -12.41
N LEU A 236 21.76 -15.25 -11.28
CA LEU A 236 20.51 -15.98 -11.03
C LEU A 236 19.51 -15.07 -10.32
N PHE A 237 18.22 -15.19 -10.64
CA PHE A 237 17.19 -14.31 -10.10
C PHE A 237 16.60 -14.80 -8.78
N LEU A 238 16.37 -13.89 -7.84
CA LEU A 238 15.68 -14.16 -6.58
C LEU A 238 14.33 -13.46 -6.54
N PHE A 239 13.28 -14.17 -6.11
CA PHE A 239 12.00 -13.56 -5.74
C PHE A 239 11.66 -13.87 -4.28
N CYS A 240 10.92 -12.96 -3.64
CA CYS A 240 10.41 -13.15 -2.28
C CYS A 240 8.92 -13.54 -2.33
N GLY A 241 8.52 -14.53 -1.54
CA GLY A 241 7.14 -14.99 -1.40
C GLY A 241 6.89 -15.61 -0.03
N ASP A 242 5.66 -15.97 0.29
CA ASP A 242 5.41 -16.83 1.46
C ASP A 242 5.87 -18.27 1.16
N SER A 243 6.27 -18.98 2.21
CA SER A 243 6.53 -20.42 2.23
C SER A 243 5.38 -21.24 1.59
N ASP A 244 4.14 -20.78 1.74
CA ASP A 244 2.96 -21.25 1.04
C ASP A 244 2.56 -20.23 -0.03
N LEU A 245 2.94 -20.48 -1.29
CA LEU A 245 2.68 -19.58 -2.43
C LEU A 245 1.20 -19.22 -2.61
N SER A 246 0.27 -20.00 -2.04
CA SER A 246 -1.17 -19.71 -2.08
C SER A 246 -1.64 -18.66 -1.07
N LYS A 247 -0.78 -18.26 -0.12
CA LYS A 247 -1.08 -17.33 0.99
C LYS A 247 -0.16 -16.10 1.03
N SER A 248 0.54 -15.81 -0.08
CA SER A 248 1.62 -14.82 -0.11
C SER A 248 1.27 -13.47 0.51
N LYS A 249 1.83 -13.20 1.70
CA LYS A 249 1.84 -11.88 2.35
C LYS A 249 2.88 -10.93 1.77
N VAL A 250 3.65 -11.33 0.77
CA VAL A 250 4.77 -10.53 0.24
C VAL A 250 4.40 -9.90 -1.09
N SER A 251 4.64 -8.59 -1.20
CA SER A 251 4.60 -7.85 -2.45
C SER A 251 5.98 -7.26 -2.70
N ASP A 252 6.80 -7.93 -3.51
CA ASP A 252 8.06 -7.34 -3.96
C ASP A 252 7.76 -6.38 -5.12
N ARG A 253 7.99 -5.08 -4.93
CA ARG A 253 7.75 -4.03 -5.92
C ARG A 253 9.04 -3.24 -6.13
N ASP A 254 9.85 -3.63 -7.11
CA ASP A 254 11.03 -2.87 -7.52
C ASP A 254 10.70 -1.96 -8.72
N TYR A 255 10.09 -0.80 -8.44
CA TYR A 255 9.67 0.17 -9.46
C TYR A 255 10.82 0.93 -10.14
N SER A 256 12.09 0.54 -9.94
CA SER A 256 13.23 1.20 -10.59
C SER A 256 13.19 1.15 -12.12
N THR A 257 12.30 0.34 -12.73
CA THR A 257 12.09 0.24 -14.18
C THR A 257 10.62 0.35 -14.63
N VAL A 258 9.65 0.44 -13.71
CA VAL A 258 8.21 0.44 -14.03
C VAL A 258 7.66 1.83 -13.97
N MET A 259 7.09 2.25 -15.11
CA MET A 259 6.29 3.45 -15.37
C MET A 259 6.71 4.67 -14.53
N PRO A 260 7.19 5.74 -15.15
CA PRO A 260 7.49 6.97 -14.42
C PRO A 260 6.25 7.55 -13.74
N VAL A 261 6.05 7.22 -12.48
CA VAL A 261 4.88 7.61 -11.72
C VAL A 261 5.30 7.94 -10.28
N GLY A 262 4.55 8.82 -9.61
CA GLY A 262 4.96 9.36 -8.31
C GLY A 262 6.08 10.41 -8.45
N ARG A 263 7.11 10.36 -7.59
CA ARG A 263 8.20 11.35 -7.56
C ARG A 263 9.22 11.16 -8.68
N ALA A 264 9.36 9.95 -9.19
CA ALA A 264 10.26 9.58 -10.30
C ALA A 264 9.60 9.70 -11.68
N PHE A 265 8.65 10.64 -11.86
CA PHE A 265 7.95 10.84 -13.12
C PHE A 265 8.90 11.32 -14.25
N ASP A 266 9.50 10.39 -14.99
CA ASP A 266 10.04 10.57 -16.34
C ASP A 266 8.93 10.88 -17.38
N ARG A 267 9.13 11.96 -18.13
CA ARG A 267 8.14 12.52 -19.05
C ARG A 267 8.04 11.77 -20.37
N GLU A 268 9.07 11.01 -20.77
CA GLU A 268 9.13 10.38 -22.09
C GLU A 268 8.54 8.96 -22.12
N ALA A 269 8.52 8.24 -20.99
CA ALA A 269 8.03 6.86 -20.93
C ALA A 269 6.53 6.72 -20.61
N TYR A 270 5.80 7.83 -20.45
CA TYR A 270 4.35 7.81 -20.19
C TYR A 270 3.56 7.50 -21.47
N ARG A 271 3.34 6.21 -21.75
CA ARG A 271 2.41 5.77 -22.80
C ARG A 271 0.97 6.11 -22.36
N SER A 272 0.14 6.57 -23.30
CA SER A 272 -1.16 7.26 -23.11
C SER A 272 -2.29 6.51 -22.36
N GLU A 273 -2.00 5.36 -21.75
CA GLU A 273 -2.95 4.43 -21.13
C GLU A 273 -2.59 4.03 -19.70
N ALA A 274 -1.76 4.80 -18.97
CA ALA A 274 -1.49 4.45 -17.58
C ALA A 274 -2.80 4.48 -16.77
N ILE A 275 -3.07 3.37 -16.10
CA ILE A 275 -4.24 3.16 -15.24
C ILE A 275 -3.96 3.92 -13.92
N PRO A 276 -4.90 4.72 -13.40
CA PRO A 276 -4.71 5.42 -12.13
C PRO A 276 -4.42 4.46 -10.98
N PHE A 277 -3.78 5.00 -9.94
CA PHE A 277 -3.50 4.30 -8.69
C PHE A 277 -4.80 4.11 -7.90
N GLY A 278 -5.55 3.08 -8.29
CA GLY A 278 -6.88 2.79 -7.78
C GLY A 278 -7.96 3.76 -8.29
N TRP A 279 -9.19 3.27 -8.34
CA TRP A 279 -10.37 4.06 -8.68
C TRP A 279 -11.23 4.19 -7.42
N PHE A 280 -10.88 5.16 -6.57
CA PHE A 280 -11.60 5.46 -5.33
C PHE A 280 -12.37 6.78 -5.49
N ASN A 281 -13.64 6.75 -5.08
CA ASN A 281 -14.46 7.94 -4.91
C ASN A 281 -15.05 7.90 -3.50
N GLY A 282 -14.94 8.98 -2.75
CA GLY A 282 -15.52 9.05 -1.40
C GLY A 282 -14.80 10.07 -0.52
N VAL A 283 -14.97 9.94 0.79
CA VAL A 283 -14.34 10.79 1.80
C VAL A 283 -13.08 10.12 2.36
N LYS A 284 -12.02 10.90 2.42
CA LYS A 284 -10.75 10.63 3.11
C LYS A 284 -10.66 11.49 4.36
N ILE A 285 -10.29 10.89 5.48
CA ILE A 285 -9.92 11.60 6.72
C ILE A 285 -8.40 11.68 6.83
N THR A 286 -7.86 12.82 7.25
CA THR A 286 -6.43 13.02 7.53
C THR A 286 -6.24 13.86 8.81
N PRO A 287 -5.01 14.03 9.34
CA PRO A 287 -4.78 14.98 10.44
C PRO A 287 -5.21 16.42 10.14
N GLU A 288 -5.39 16.77 8.86
CA GLU A 288 -5.74 18.11 8.40
C GLU A 288 -7.24 18.35 8.18
N GLY A 289 -8.08 17.31 8.31
CA GLY A 289 -9.52 17.43 8.11
C GLY A 289 -10.13 16.34 7.22
N PHE A 290 -11.28 16.69 6.65
CA PHE A 290 -12.06 15.85 5.74
C PHE A 290 -11.85 16.27 4.29
N PHE A 291 -11.71 15.30 3.39
CA PHE A 291 -11.46 15.55 1.98
C PHE A 291 -12.31 14.64 1.12
N ASN A 292 -12.93 15.17 0.06
CA ASN A 292 -13.38 14.32 -1.03
C ASN A 292 -12.16 13.86 -1.81
N VAL A 293 -12.22 12.62 -2.29
CA VAL A 293 -11.29 12.08 -3.27
C VAL A 293 -12.11 11.63 -4.46
N PHE A 294 -11.73 12.10 -5.65
CA PHE A 294 -12.32 11.71 -6.91
C PHE A 294 -11.25 11.12 -7.82
N SER A 295 -11.53 9.95 -8.38
CA SER A 295 -10.67 9.35 -9.38
C SER A 295 -10.97 9.92 -10.77
N THR A 296 -9.94 10.43 -11.42
CA THR A 296 -9.95 10.93 -12.79
C THR A 296 -8.90 10.21 -13.62
N LYS A 297 -8.95 10.39 -14.94
CA LYS A 297 -7.87 9.93 -15.80
C LYS A 297 -6.60 10.71 -15.41
N PRO A 298 -5.48 10.06 -15.07
CA PRO A 298 -4.25 10.78 -14.79
C PRO A 298 -3.87 11.66 -15.99
N THR A 299 -3.49 12.90 -15.69
CA THR A 299 -2.99 13.87 -16.67
C THR A 299 -1.58 14.32 -16.29
N ARG A 300 -0.98 15.18 -17.10
CA ARG A 300 0.32 15.78 -16.79
C ARG A 300 0.27 16.63 -15.52
N GLU A 301 -0.85 17.29 -15.28
CA GLU A 301 -1.11 18.17 -14.12
C GLU A 301 -1.62 17.37 -12.92
N ASN A 302 -2.26 16.23 -13.15
CA ASN A 302 -2.77 15.32 -12.11
C ASN A 302 -2.22 13.90 -12.33
N THR A 303 -0.96 13.70 -11.94
CA THR A 303 -0.24 12.43 -12.17
C THR A 303 -0.78 11.28 -11.34
N THR A 304 -1.45 11.55 -10.22
CA THR A 304 -2.05 10.52 -9.37
C THR A 304 -3.38 10.02 -9.93
N GLY A 305 -4.02 10.83 -10.79
CA GLY A 305 -5.41 10.60 -11.19
C GLY A 305 -6.39 10.78 -10.05
N GLN A 306 -6.02 11.53 -9.00
CA GLN A 306 -6.88 11.81 -7.85
C GLN A 306 -7.06 13.33 -7.70
N ILE A 307 -8.31 13.78 -7.66
CA ILE A 307 -8.66 15.15 -7.26
C ILE A 307 -9.03 15.09 -5.78
N ILE A 308 -8.36 15.91 -4.96
CA ILE A 308 -8.56 15.95 -3.52
C ILE A 308 -9.07 17.33 -3.15
N GLU A 309 -10.29 17.41 -2.63
CA GLU A 309 -10.95 18.67 -2.28
C GLU A 309 -11.32 18.67 -0.79
N LYS A 310 -10.96 19.74 -0.07
CA LYS A 310 -11.26 19.85 1.35
C LYS A 310 -12.76 20.10 1.55
N ILE A 311 -13.36 19.37 2.48
CA ILE A 311 -14.75 19.53 2.90
C ILE A 311 -14.76 20.50 4.08
N THR A 312 -15.67 21.48 4.07
CA THR A 312 -15.87 22.39 5.21
C THR A 312 -17.33 22.44 5.64
N ALA A 313 -17.58 22.72 6.92
CA ALA A 313 -18.95 22.80 7.43
C ALA A 313 -19.79 23.92 6.78
N ASN A 314 -19.13 25.01 6.35
CA ASN A 314 -19.79 26.17 5.76
C ASN A 314 -20.19 25.95 4.30
N ASP A 315 -19.44 25.13 3.56
CA ASP A 315 -19.66 24.90 2.13
C ASP A 315 -20.38 23.57 1.83
N PHE A 316 -20.68 22.78 2.87
CA PHE A 316 -21.22 21.43 2.80
C PHE A 316 -22.47 21.29 1.93
N LYS A 317 -22.34 20.55 0.84
CA LYS A 317 -23.39 20.22 -0.12
C LYS A 317 -23.28 18.78 -0.56
N VAL A 318 -24.43 18.12 -0.58
CA VAL A 318 -24.54 16.72 -1.02
C VAL A 318 -25.02 16.71 -2.47
N ILE A 319 -24.15 16.35 -3.41
CA ILE A 319 -24.44 16.28 -4.84
C ILE A 319 -24.39 14.81 -5.28
N LYS A 320 -25.34 14.37 -6.11
CA LYS A 320 -25.31 13.00 -6.64
C LYS A 320 -24.21 12.90 -7.71
N LEU A 321 -23.38 11.84 -7.64
CA LEU A 321 -22.27 11.66 -8.59
C LEU A 321 -22.71 11.65 -10.08
N GLU A 322 -23.96 11.24 -10.35
CA GLU A 322 -24.54 11.20 -11.70
C GLU A 322 -24.58 12.58 -12.39
N GLU A 323 -24.50 13.67 -11.62
CA GLU A 323 -24.57 15.04 -12.11
C GLU A 323 -23.19 15.61 -12.50
N THR A 324 -22.10 14.83 -12.35
CA THR A 324 -20.73 15.32 -12.58
C THR A 324 -20.08 14.64 -13.80
N PRO A 325 -20.07 15.28 -14.99
CA PRO A 325 -19.72 14.64 -16.26
C PRO A 325 -18.23 14.23 -16.40
N GLN A 326 -17.35 14.69 -15.51
CA GLN A 326 -15.91 14.42 -15.58
C GLN A 326 -15.44 13.22 -14.75
N ILE A 327 -16.29 12.65 -13.88
CA ILE A 327 -15.91 11.55 -12.98
C ILE A 327 -16.24 10.22 -13.63
N ARG A 328 -15.22 9.37 -13.86
CA ARG A 328 -15.43 8.02 -14.40
C ARG A 328 -16.11 7.15 -13.35
N ARG A 329 -17.13 6.40 -13.78
CA ARG A 329 -17.85 5.43 -12.96
C ARG A 329 -17.00 4.18 -12.77
N PRO A 330 -16.68 3.77 -11.53
CA PRO A 330 -16.42 2.36 -11.26
C PRO A 330 -17.71 1.60 -11.60
N GLN A 331 -17.60 0.46 -12.28
CA GLN A 331 -18.76 -0.25 -12.84
C GLN A 331 -19.79 -0.71 -11.79
N ASP A 332 -19.47 -0.68 -10.50
CA ASP A 332 -20.27 -1.28 -9.43
C ASP A 332 -20.84 -0.32 -8.37
N ILE A 333 -20.68 1.00 -8.50
CA ILE A 333 -21.00 1.90 -7.38
C ILE A 333 -22.26 2.72 -7.64
N ARG A 334 -23.41 2.21 -7.19
CA ARG A 334 -24.69 2.94 -7.16
C ARG A 334 -24.78 3.67 -5.81
N ASN A 335 -25.03 4.98 -5.83
CA ASN A 335 -25.29 5.87 -4.67
C ASN A 335 -24.08 6.49 -3.95
N HIS A 336 -23.07 7.01 -4.65
CA HIS A 336 -22.11 7.91 -4.01
C HIS A 336 -22.55 9.36 -4.13
N TYR A 337 -22.36 10.10 -3.04
CA TYR A 337 -22.56 11.54 -2.99
C TYR A 337 -21.20 12.22 -2.96
N ILE A 338 -21.10 13.29 -3.74
CA ILE A 338 -20.04 14.27 -3.64
C ILE A 338 -20.42 15.19 -2.50
N VAL A 339 -19.54 15.35 -1.52
CA VAL A 339 -19.77 16.23 -0.36
C VAL A 339 -18.94 17.49 -0.54
N ILE A 340 -19.35 18.42 -1.41
CA ILE A 340 -18.59 19.67 -1.64
C ILE A 340 -18.63 20.54 -0.40
#